data_AF-A0A9D6PCN5-F1
#
_entry.id   AF-A0A9D6PCN5-F1
#
_cell.length_a   1.000
_cell.length_b   1.000
_cell.length_c   1.000
_cell.angle_alpha   90.00
_cell.angle_beta   90.00
_cell.angle_gamma   90.00
#
_symmetry.space_group_name_H-M   'P 1'
#
loop_
_entity.id
_entity.type
_entity.pdbx_description
1 polymer ?
#
loop_
_entity_poly.entity_id
_entity_poly.type
_entity_poly.pdbx_seq_one_letter_code
_entity_poly.pdbx_strand_id
1 'polypeptide(L)'
;MIKRTIVQRVSKGIVFARKNRVFYLTPILLLILGDVFLFKVSSDVRIFAVLFFFFYLIKRFTLHSSATFLFSLILFVLTYIQYIFTDPGAFYVPLVPSVERTAVWLYLFLVIGVIQKWRE
;
A
#
# COMPACT_ATOMS: atom_id res chain seq x y z
N MET A 1 -16.54 -15.65 -30.87
CA MET A 1 -15.92 -16.60 -29.93
C MET A 1 -15.07 -15.92 -28.85
N ILE A 2 -14.21 -14.95 -29.20
CA ILE A 2 -13.28 -14.23 -28.28
C ILE A 2 -13.98 -13.53 -27.09
N LYS A 3 -15.15 -12.89 -27.30
CA LYS A 3 -15.90 -12.21 -26.23
C LYS A 3 -16.34 -13.14 -25.09
N ARG A 4 -16.74 -14.38 -25.39
CA ARG A 4 -17.18 -15.35 -24.34
C ARG A 4 -16.02 -15.79 -23.45
N THR A 5 -14.84 -15.97 -24.01
CA THR A 5 -13.63 -16.37 -23.27
C THR A 5 -13.16 -15.25 -22.33
N ILE A 6 -13.24 -13.98 -22.76
CA ILE A 6 -12.89 -12.82 -21.93
C ILE A 6 -13.88 -12.69 -20.77
N VAL A 7 -15.18 -12.78 -21.03
CA VAL A 7 -16.22 -12.69 -19.99
C VAL A 7 -16.07 -13.82 -18.96
N GLN A 8 -15.77 -15.05 -19.39
CA GLN A 8 -15.50 -16.15 -18.46
C GLN A 8 -14.24 -15.91 -17.61
N ARG A 9 -13.15 -15.39 -18.19
CA ARG A 9 -11.93 -15.05 -17.43
C ARG A 9 -12.16 -13.94 -16.41
N VAL A 10 -12.89 -12.89 -16.80
CA VAL A 10 -13.26 -11.78 -15.90
C VAL A 10 -14.16 -12.30 -14.77
N SER A 11 -15.13 -13.16 -15.06
CA SER A 11 -16.01 -13.75 -14.03
C SER A 11 -15.22 -14.56 -13.01
N LYS A 12 -14.23 -15.36 -13.46
CA LYS A 12 -13.35 -16.13 -12.58
C LYS A 12 -12.46 -15.22 -11.73
N GLY A 13 -11.95 -14.12 -12.29
CA GLY A 13 -11.18 -13.12 -11.55
C GLY A 13 -12.00 -12.43 -10.45
N ILE A 14 -13.27 -12.09 -10.72
CA ILE A 14 -14.17 -11.49 -9.73
C ILE A 14 -14.50 -12.48 -8.60
N VAL A 15 -14.76 -13.75 -8.93
CA VAL A 15 -15.01 -14.80 -7.94
C VAL A 15 -13.77 -15.07 -7.09
N PHE A 16 -12.58 -15.06 -7.69
CA PHE A 16 -11.31 -15.20 -6.98
C PHE A 16 -11.03 -14.02 -6.05
N ALA A 17 -11.23 -12.78 -6.51
CA ALA A 17 -11.06 -11.59 -5.68
C ALA A 17 -12.04 -11.55 -4.50
N ARG A 18 -13.28 -12.01 -4.70
CA ARG A 18 -14.27 -12.11 -3.63
C ARG A 18 -13.90 -13.17 -2.59
N LYS A 19 -13.23 -14.26 -3.00
CA LYS A 19 -12.75 -15.32 -2.11
C LYS A 19 -11.46 -14.93 -1.37
N ASN A 20 -10.56 -14.20 -2.04
CA ASN A 20 -9.29 -13.74 -1.49
C ASN A 20 -9.35 -12.23 -1.20
N ARG A 21 -9.89 -11.89 -0.03
CA ARG A 21 -10.07 -10.50 0.42
C ARG A 21 -8.77 -9.67 0.40
N VAL A 22 -7.61 -10.33 0.52
CA VAL A 22 -6.27 -9.71 0.40
C VAL A 22 -6.06 -8.99 -0.95
N PHE A 23 -6.74 -9.43 -2.01
CA PHE A 23 -6.67 -8.80 -3.33
C PHE A 23 -7.14 -7.34 -3.33
N TYR A 24 -7.98 -6.94 -2.38
CA TYR A 24 -8.41 -5.54 -2.24
C TYR A 24 -7.28 -4.61 -1.76
N LEU A 25 -6.16 -5.14 -1.25
CA LEU A 25 -4.99 -4.36 -0.86
C LEU A 25 -4.06 -4.05 -2.05
N THR A 26 -4.15 -4.80 -3.14
CA THR A 26 -3.37 -4.59 -4.36
C THR A 26 -3.47 -3.18 -4.97
N PRO A 27 -4.66 -2.56 -5.11
CA PRO A 27 -4.74 -1.18 -5.61
C PRO A 27 -4.04 -0.17 -4.69
N ILE A 28 -4.05 -0.39 -3.37
CA ILE A 28 -3.34 0.46 -2.42
C ILE A 28 -1.83 0.34 -2.62
N LEU A 29 -1.34 -0.89 -2.79
CA LEU A 29 0.07 -1.15 -3.08
C LEU A 29 0.51 -0.37 -4.31
N LEU A 30 -0.27 -0.42 -5.40
CA LEU A 30 0.03 0.28 -6.64
C LEU A 30 0.01 1.81 -6.48
N LEU A 31 -0.93 2.34 -5.70
CA LEU A 31 -1.00 3.79 -5.43
C LEU A 31 0.24 4.27 -4.66
N ILE A 32 0.69 3.49 -3.66
CA ILE A 32 1.88 3.84 -2.87
C ILE A 32 3.13 3.71 -3.71
N LEU A 33 3.30 2.61 -4.45
CA LEU A 33 4.44 2.44 -5.36
C LEU A 33 4.45 3.56 -6.41
N GLY A 34 3.29 3.90 -6.97
CA GLY A 34 3.17 5.04 -7.88
C GLY A 34 3.62 6.34 -7.22
N ASP A 35 3.09 6.67 -6.04
CA ASP A 35 3.44 7.89 -5.31
C ASP A 35 4.93 7.97 -4.95
N VAL A 36 5.52 6.84 -4.55
CA VAL A 36 6.90 6.72 -4.09
C VAL A 36 7.91 6.71 -5.24
N PHE A 37 7.61 6.04 -6.36
CA PHE A 37 8.54 5.90 -7.49
C PHE A 37 8.33 6.93 -8.62
N LEU A 38 7.10 7.43 -8.82
CA LEU A 38 6.78 8.32 -9.95
C LEU A 38 6.64 9.79 -9.55
N PHE A 39 6.20 10.09 -8.32
CA PHE A 39 5.88 11.47 -7.92
C PHE A 39 6.98 12.10 -7.05
N LYS A 40 7.81 12.94 -7.67
CA LYS A 40 8.93 13.65 -7.01
C LYS A 40 8.50 14.69 -5.96
N VAL A 41 7.30 15.25 -6.08
CA VAL A 41 6.77 16.29 -5.17
C VAL A 41 5.83 15.67 -4.16
N SER A 42 6.05 15.89 -2.86
CA SER A 42 5.16 15.40 -1.79
C SER A 42 3.86 16.19 -1.78
N SER A 43 2.76 15.51 -1.46
CA SER A 43 1.46 16.15 -1.31
C SER A 43 0.70 15.45 -0.19
N ASP A 44 0.51 16.17 0.91
CA ASP A 44 -0.20 15.67 2.09
C ASP A 44 -1.61 15.20 1.71
N VAL A 45 -2.26 15.90 0.79
CA VAL A 45 -3.57 15.55 0.24
C VAL A 45 -3.58 14.14 -0.36
N ARG A 46 -2.53 13.76 -1.11
CA ARG A 46 -2.44 12.41 -1.70
C ARG A 46 -2.23 11.34 -0.63
N ILE A 47 -1.41 11.62 0.37
CA ILE A 47 -1.16 10.71 1.49
C ILE A 47 -2.47 10.46 2.25
N PHE A 48 -3.19 11.52 2.62
CA PHE A 48 -4.48 11.40 3.29
C PHE A 48 -5.53 10.69 2.44
N ALA A 49 -5.58 10.93 1.13
CA ALA A 49 -6.52 10.25 0.24
C ALA A 49 -6.29 8.74 0.19
N VAL A 50 -5.03 8.31 0.08
CA VAL A 50 -4.66 6.88 0.04
C VAL A 50 -4.89 6.22 1.40
N LEU A 51 -4.62 6.90 2.52
CA LEU A 51 -4.96 6.40 3.86
C LEU A 51 -6.46 6.25 4.06
N PHE A 52 -7.24 7.25 3.66
CA PHE A 52 -8.70 7.19 3.78
C PHE A 52 -9.25 6.02 2.97
N PHE A 53 -8.72 5.82 1.76
CA PHE A 53 -9.05 4.67 0.93
C PHE A 53 -8.66 3.34 1.60
N PHE A 54 -7.50 3.28 2.26
CA PHE A 54 -7.09 2.09 3.03
C PHE A 54 -8.02 1.77 4.19
N PHE A 55 -8.35 2.77 5.02
CA PHE A 55 -9.33 2.60 6.11
C PHE A 55 -10.70 2.19 5.59
N TYR A 56 -11.14 2.77 4.47
CA TYR A 56 -12.38 2.39 3.82
C TYR A 56 -12.37 0.92 3.39
N LEU A 57 -11.30 0.44 2.75
CA LEU A 57 -11.17 -0.96 2.32
C LEU A 57 -11.11 -1.92 3.50
N ILE A 58 -10.35 -1.59 4.55
CA ILE A 58 -10.32 -2.33 5.81
C ILE A 58 -11.73 -2.51 6.38
N LYS A 59 -12.46 -1.40 6.54
CA LYS A 59 -13.78 -1.40 7.16
C LYS A 59 -14.81 -2.11 6.29
N ARG A 60 -14.76 -1.91 4.97
CA ARG A 60 -15.73 -2.45 4.01
C ARG A 60 -15.54 -3.95 3.78
N PHE A 61 -14.30 -4.41 3.72
CA PHE A 61 -13.99 -5.80 3.37
C PHE A 61 -13.65 -6.67 4.58
N THR A 62 -13.70 -6.13 5.80
CA THR A 62 -13.39 -6.86 7.05
C THR A 62 -12.09 -7.65 6.89
N LEU A 63 -11.04 -6.94 6.49
CA LEU A 63 -9.73 -7.54 6.29
C LEU A 63 -9.16 -7.95 7.64
N HIS A 64 -8.70 -9.19 7.74
CA HIS A 64 -8.05 -9.70 8.95
C HIS A 64 -6.79 -8.91 9.30
N SER A 65 -6.58 -8.65 10.58
CA SER A 65 -5.43 -7.91 11.10
C SER A 65 -4.09 -8.53 10.66
N SER A 66 -4.01 -9.87 10.60
CA SER A 66 -2.80 -10.57 10.17
C SER A 66 -2.42 -10.25 8.72
N ALA A 67 -3.41 -10.14 7.82
CA ALA A 67 -3.17 -9.86 6.42
C ALA A 67 -2.81 -8.38 6.18
N THR A 68 -3.48 -7.46 6.86
CA THR A 68 -3.18 -6.02 6.78
C THR A 68 -1.85 -5.68 7.46
N PHE A 69 -1.49 -6.38 8.54
CA PHE A 69 -0.19 -6.28 9.18
C PHE A 69 0.92 -6.77 8.25
N LEU A 70 0.78 -7.96 7.66
CA LEU A 70 1.77 -8.50 6.73
C LEU A 70 1.91 -7.64 5.47
N PHE A 71 0.80 -7.08 4.98
CA PHE A 71 0.81 -6.09 3.89
C PHE A 71 1.59 -4.83 4.27
N SER A 72 1.33 -4.29 5.46
CA SER A 72 2.04 -3.13 6.02
C SER A 72 3.53 -3.41 6.18
N LEU A 73 3.88 -4.63 6.59
CA LEU A 73 5.27 -5.09 6.72
C LEU A 73 5.97 -5.22 5.36
N ILE A 74 5.28 -5.74 4.33
CA ILE A 74 5.83 -5.79 2.98
C ILE A 74 6.09 -4.38 2.45
N LEU A 75 5.13 -3.46 2.63
CA LEU A 75 5.31 -2.05 2.27
C LEU A 75 6.48 -1.42 3.03
N PHE A 76 6.63 -1.72 4.32
CA PHE A 76 7.79 -1.33 5.12
C PHE A 76 9.10 -1.80 4.47
N VAL A 77 9.21 -3.09 4.14
CA VAL A 77 10.45 -3.65 3.57
C VAL A 77 10.75 -3.02 2.20
N LEU A 78 9.75 -2.87 1.33
CA LEU A 78 9.94 -2.29 0.00
C LEU A 78 10.40 -0.84 0.04
N THR A 79 9.75 -0.03 0.88
CA THR A 79 10.09 1.39 1.04
C THR A 79 11.44 1.57 1.75
N TYR A 80 11.77 0.71 2.71
CA TYR A 80 13.08 0.68 3.37
C TYR A 80 14.22 0.26 2.43
N ILE A 81 14.00 -0.75 1.58
CA ILE A 81 14.95 -1.14 0.54
C ILE A 81 15.23 0.04 -0.39
N GLN A 82 14.18 0.69 -0.88
CA GLN A 82 14.34 1.86 -1.73
C GLN A 82 15.14 2.96 -1.01
N TYR A 83 14.86 3.23 0.27
CA TYR A 83 15.64 4.19 1.07
C TYR A 83 17.15 3.88 1.03
N ILE A 84 17.54 2.63 1.24
CA ILE A 84 18.96 2.20 1.19
C ILE A 84 19.58 2.46 -0.19
N PHE A 85 18.84 2.22 -1.27
CA PHE A 85 19.36 2.35 -2.63
C PHE A 85 19.23 3.74 -3.25
N THR A 86 18.57 4.70 -2.58
CA THR A 86 18.26 6.02 -3.18
C THR A 86 19.44 7.00 -3.15
N ASP A 87 20.44 6.87 -2.27
CA ASP A 87 21.78 7.48 -2.44
C ASP A 87 22.71 7.15 -1.25
N PRO A 88 23.84 6.43 -1.43
CA PRO A 88 24.78 6.15 -0.34
C PRO A 88 25.57 7.38 0.16
N GLY A 89 25.54 8.51 -0.56
CA GLY A 89 26.36 9.70 -0.31
C GLY A 89 25.63 10.91 0.30
N ALA A 90 24.30 10.87 0.47
CA ALA A 90 23.48 12.01 0.86
C ALA A 90 23.23 12.12 2.37
N PHE A 91 24.11 11.59 3.21
CA PHE A 91 24.01 11.68 4.68
C PHE A 91 24.10 13.14 5.20
N TYR A 92 24.46 14.12 4.35
CA TYR A 92 24.57 15.55 4.67
C TYR A 92 23.75 16.47 3.75
N VAL A 93 22.68 15.99 3.14
CA VAL A 93 21.78 16.82 2.31
C VAL A 93 20.42 16.89 3.01
N PRO A 94 19.81 18.08 3.19
CA PRO A 94 18.57 18.23 3.95
C PRO A 94 17.50 17.33 3.33
N LEU A 95 16.99 16.41 4.16
CA LEU A 95 15.76 15.63 4.00
C LEU A 95 15.22 15.61 2.57
N VAL A 96 15.74 14.69 1.75
CA VAL A 96 15.17 14.47 0.42
C VAL A 96 13.67 14.17 0.60
N PRO A 97 12.76 14.86 -0.10
CA PRO A 97 11.31 14.72 0.10
C PRO A 97 10.76 13.29 -0.07
N SER A 98 11.56 12.37 -0.63
CA SER A 98 11.26 10.94 -0.74
C SER A 98 11.47 10.18 0.58
N VAL A 99 12.47 10.57 1.39
CA VAL A 99 12.83 9.90 2.66
C VAL A 99 11.77 10.15 3.72
N GLU A 100 11.37 11.41 3.90
CA GLU A 100 10.29 11.78 4.82
C GLU A 100 8.98 11.09 4.44
N ARG A 101 8.69 11.00 3.14
CA ARG A 101 7.48 10.35 2.65
C ARG A 101 7.46 8.85 2.90
N THR A 102 8.58 8.18 2.67
CA THR A 102 8.77 6.78 3.04
C THR A 102 8.56 6.59 4.53
N ALA A 103 9.15 7.44 5.39
CA ALA A 103 8.97 7.37 6.84
C ALA A 103 7.51 7.59 7.28
N VAL A 104 6.79 8.52 6.65
CA VAL A 104 5.36 8.78 6.92
C VAL A 104 4.51 7.57 6.56
N TRP A 105 4.69 7.02 5.37
CA TRP A 105 3.98 5.79 4.96
C TRP A 105 4.28 4.64 5.92
N LEU A 106 5.56 4.48 6.25
CA LEU A 106 6.06 3.46 7.14
C LEU A 106 5.43 3.56 8.53
N TYR A 107 5.43 4.74 9.14
CA TYR A 107 4.84 4.96 10.46
C TYR A 107 3.32 4.71 10.46
N LEU A 108 2.61 5.24 9.46
CA LEU A 108 1.17 5.13 9.38
C LEU A 108 0.69 3.68 9.20
N PHE A 109 1.34 2.91 8.33
CA PHE A 109 0.95 1.52 8.11
C PHE A 109 1.25 0.63 9.32
N LEU A 110 2.37 0.88 10.00
CA LEU A 110 2.74 0.14 11.20
C LEU A 110 1.76 0.44 12.35
N VAL A 111 1.40 1.72 12.54
CA VAL A 111 0.37 2.14 13.50
C VAL A 111 -0.98 1.52 13.18
N ILE A 112 -1.43 1.55 11.91
CA ILE A 112 -2.71 0.95 11.52
C ILE A 112 -2.73 -0.57 11.74
N GLY A 113 -1.66 -1.26 11.34
CA GLY A 113 -1.53 -2.71 11.52
C GLY A 113 -1.52 -3.10 13.00
N VAL A 114 -0.80 -2.36 13.85
CA VAL A 114 -0.77 -2.58 15.31
C VAL A 114 -2.14 -2.30 15.93
N ILE A 115 -2.78 -1.18 15.60
CA ILE A 115 -4.12 -0.83 16.11
C ILE A 115 -5.15 -1.91 15.74
N GLN A 116 -5.09 -2.43 14.51
CA GLN A 116 -5.96 -3.52 14.09
C GLN A 116 -5.71 -4.80 14.86
N LYS A 117 -4.43 -5.16 15.05
CA LYS A 117 -4.06 -6.37 15.79
C LYS A 117 -4.40 -6.30 17.28
N TRP A 118 -4.43 -5.09 17.87
CA TRP A 118 -4.91 -4.88 19.24
C TRP A 118 -6.44 -4.87 19.36
N ARG A 119 -7.18 -4.65 18.27
CA ARG A 119 -8.65 -4.65 18.26
C ARG A 119 -9.25 -6.04 18.04
N GLU A 120 -8.49 -6.96 17.44
CA GLU A 120 -8.83 -8.38 17.31
C GLU A 120 -8.43 -9.15 18.56
#